data_AF-A0A955PBG7-F1
#
_entry.id   AF-A0A955PBG7-F1
#
_cell.length_a   1.000
_cell.length_b   1.000
_cell.length_c   1.000
_cell.angle_alpha   90.00
_cell.angle_beta   90.00
_cell.angle_gamma   90.00
#
_symmetry.space_group_name_H-M   'P 1'
#
loop_
_entity.id
_entity.type
_entity.pdbx_description
1 polymer ?
#
loop_
_entity_poly.entity_id
_entity_poly.type
_entity_poly.pdbx_seq_one_letter_code
_entity_poly.pdbx_strand_id
1 'polypeptide(L)'
;MRDDLSLEQILELMERLGGFDDPQLAALAYSDFVWSSKDPFLRNWLVERLEALAAGEVIDPTLFELPSDEADGPILLGNALEDEIGAPVGLDLLDLNTMVLVLGTHRSGKTTLLLSIIRQVFNQFPGVNVFLFDSKNDFGALYREYDDLLVVPWQEFTFNPLQVPPGVNPVFWINRFIDIFCSSYTIRDFGWSILGPALNSLYSTLGVFKGEDNFPTLRQLMILLSEKKRSSSRETEALGSLVNRLKWIVQNWKVDYSKGFCV
;
A
#
# COMPACT_ATOMS: atom_id res chain seq x y z
N MET A 1 21.70 -23.89 -26.70
CA MET A 1 20.61 -24.87 -26.57
C MET A 1 19.57 -24.29 -25.62
N ARG A 2 19.11 -23.06 -25.88
CA ARG A 2 18.31 -22.28 -24.92
C ARG A 2 17.00 -21.91 -25.62
N ASP A 3 15.89 -22.18 -24.92
CA ASP A 3 14.47 -21.85 -25.21
C ASP A 3 13.51 -22.94 -25.76
N ASP A 4 13.96 -24.15 -26.14
CA ASP A 4 13.12 -25.08 -26.93
C ASP A 4 12.62 -26.37 -26.24
N LEU A 5 12.93 -26.63 -24.97
CA LEU A 5 12.46 -27.85 -24.32
C LEU A 5 10.95 -27.77 -24.06
N SER A 6 10.15 -28.66 -24.64
CA SER A 6 8.71 -28.76 -24.37
C SER A 6 8.46 -29.16 -22.91
N LEU A 7 7.25 -28.91 -22.42
CA LEU A 7 6.85 -29.29 -21.06
C LEU A 7 7.02 -30.80 -20.83
N GLU A 8 6.69 -31.62 -21.84
CA GLU A 8 6.85 -33.07 -21.80
C GLU A 8 8.33 -33.46 -21.64
N GLN A 9 9.23 -32.77 -22.36
CA GLN A 9 10.68 -33.00 -22.23
C GLN A 9 11.23 -32.60 -20.86
N ILE A 10 10.69 -31.54 -20.26
CA ILE A 10 11.06 -31.10 -18.90
C ILE A 10 10.62 -32.14 -17.87
N LEU A 11 9.39 -32.66 -17.97
CA LEU A 11 8.88 -33.69 -17.06
C LEU A 11 9.65 -35.01 -17.18
N GLU A 12 9.98 -35.44 -18.40
CA GLU A 12 10.82 -36.63 -18.63
C GLU A 12 12.23 -36.45 -18.04
N LEU A 13 12.81 -35.25 -18.16
CA LEU A 13 14.11 -34.93 -17.55
C LEU A 13 14.04 -34.94 -16.02
N MET A 14 12.99 -34.36 -15.44
CA MET A 14 12.74 -34.38 -14.00
C MET A 14 12.63 -35.81 -13.45
N GLU A 15 11.90 -36.69 -14.13
CA GLU A 15 11.76 -38.09 -13.72
C GLU A 15 13.09 -38.86 -13.83
N ARG A 16 13.81 -38.69 -14.96
CA ARG A 16 15.07 -39.39 -15.21
C ARG A 16 16.19 -38.99 -14.24
N LEU A 17 16.21 -37.73 -13.83
CA LEU A 17 17.26 -37.17 -12.97
C LEU A 17 16.90 -37.20 -11.48
N GLY A 18 15.73 -37.75 -11.12
CA GLY A 18 15.25 -37.72 -9.73
C GLY A 18 14.87 -36.32 -9.24
N GLY A 19 14.64 -35.37 -10.15
CA GLY A 19 14.31 -33.97 -9.82
C GLY A 19 12.98 -33.80 -9.05
N PHE A 20 12.10 -34.81 -9.07
CA PHE A 20 10.89 -34.81 -8.22
C PHE A 20 11.18 -35.12 -6.74
N ASP A 21 12.33 -35.75 -6.44
CA ASP A 21 12.76 -36.02 -5.07
C ASP A 21 13.41 -34.78 -4.43
N ASP A 22 13.76 -33.77 -5.23
CA ASP A 22 14.18 -32.43 -4.79
C ASP A 22 12.94 -31.52 -4.63
N PRO A 23 12.57 -31.12 -3.39
CA PRO A 23 11.38 -30.33 -3.14
C PRO A 23 11.35 -28.97 -3.84
N GLN A 24 12.52 -28.40 -4.16
CA GLN A 24 12.62 -27.10 -4.80
C GLN A 24 12.43 -27.21 -6.31
N LEU A 25 13.09 -28.19 -6.94
CA LEU A 25 12.88 -28.48 -8.36
C LEU A 25 11.43 -28.88 -8.62
N ALA A 26 10.83 -29.68 -7.73
CA ALA A 26 9.41 -29.99 -7.77
C ALA A 26 8.52 -28.74 -7.66
N ALA A 27 8.82 -27.81 -6.74
CA ALA A 27 8.08 -26.56 -6.59
C ALA A 27 8.19 -25.63 -7.80
N LEU A 28 9.35 -25.60 -8.46
CA LEU A 28 9.58 -24.80 -9.66
C LEU A 28 8.93 -25.39 -10.89
N ALA A 29 9.03 -26.71 -11.09
CA ALA A 29 8.31 -27.40 -12.15
C ALA A 29 6.80 -27.24 -11.98
N TYR A 30 6.30 -27.30 -10.74
CA TYR A 30 4.90 -27.02 -10.44
C TYR A 30 4.53 -25.57 -10.74
N SER A 31 5.39 -24.62 -10.40
CA SER A 31 5.17 -23.20 -10.71
C SER A 31 5.15 -22.98 -12.23
N ASP A 32 6.14 -23.46 -12.98
CA ASP A 32 6.17 -23.37 -14.44
C ASP A 32 4.92 -23.99 -15.09
N PHE A 33 4.48 -25.16 -14.58
CA PHE A 33 3.28 -25.87 -15.02
C PHE A 33 1.99 -25.08 -14.76
N VAL A 34 1.76 -24.65 -13.51
CA VAL A 34 0.56 -23.91 -13.12
C VAL A 34 0.46 -22.58 -13.83
N TRP A 35 1.59 -21.91 -14.05
CA TRP A 35 1.63 -20.61 -14.72
C TRP A 35 1.70 -20.72 -16.25
N SER A 36 1.77 -21.94 -16.82
CA SER A 36 1.84 -22.19 -18.28
C SER A 36 2.80 -21.23 -18.99
N SER A 37 4.00 -21.11 -18.42
CA SER A 37 5.15 -20.30 -18.86
C SER A 37 4.82 -19.05 -19.71
N LYS A 38 4.33 -17.98 -19.06
CA LYS A 38 4.50 -16.60 -19.59
C LYS A 38 5.74 -15.90 -19.07
N ASP A 39 6.48 -16.53 -18.16
CA ASP A 39 7.71 -16.00 -17.59
C ASP A 39 8.92 -16.81 -18.08
N PRO A 40 9.67 -16.30 -19.08
CA PRO A 40 10.86 -16.95 -19.60
C PRO A 40 11.95 -17.13 -18.53
N PHE A 41 11.94 -16.35 -17.45
CA PHE A 41 12.95 -16.41 -16.41
C PHE A 41 12.86 -17.71 -15.62
N LEU A 42 11.66 -18.05 -15.11
CA LEU A 42 11.43 -19.27 -14.32
C LEU A 42 11.73 -20.53 -15.12
N ARG A 43 11.34 -20.55 -16.40
CA ARG A 43 11.57 -21.69 -17.28
C ARG A 43 13.05 -21.89 -17.59
N ASN A 44 13.77 -20.81 -17.90
CA ASN A 44 15.21 -20.88 -18.13
C ASN A 44 15.96 -21.33 -16.88
N TRP A 45 15.54 -20.86 -15.70
CA TRP A 45 16.11 -21.27 -14.43
C TRP A 45 15.90 -22.76 -14.14
N LEU A 46 14.70 -23.29 -14.40
CA LEU A 46 14.40 -24.72 -14.27
C LEU A 46 15.26 -25.57 -15.20
N VAL A 47 15.40 -25.15 -16.47
CA VAL A 47 16.22 -25.86 -17.47
C VAL A 47 17.69 -25.86 -17.08
N GLU A 48 18.26 -24.72 -16.69
CA GLU A 48 19.66 -24.62 -16.25
C GLU A 48 19.96 -25.57 -15.08
N ARG A 49 19.00 -25.71 -14.16
CA ARG A 49 19.17 -26.58 -12.99
C ARG A 49 19.02 -28.06 -13.33
N LEU A 50 18.13 -28.43 -14.27
CA LEU A 50 18.07 -29.79 -14.80
C LEU A 50 19.32 -30.16 -15.60
N GLU A 51 19.92 -29.21 -16.32
CA GLU A 51 21.19 -29.41 -17.02
C GLU A 51 22.35 -29.60 -16.04
N ALA A 52 22.42 -28.81 -14.96
CA ALA A 52 23.39 -28.98 -13.89
C ALA A 52 23.27 -30.37 -13.23
N LEU A 53 22.04 -30.86 -12.98
CA LEU A 53 21.80 -32.21 -12.45
C LEU A 53 22.32 -33.27 -13.43
N ALA A 54 22.03 -33.10 -14.73
CA ALA A 54 22.49 -34.02 -15.77
C ALA A 54 24.01 -34.04 -15.91
N ALA A 55 24.68 -32.92 -15.62
CA ALA A 55 26.13 -32.80 -15.60
C ALA A 55 26.77 -33.35 -14.31
N GLY A 56 25.96 -33.73 -13.31
CA GLY A 56 26.44 -34.20 -12.01
C GLY A 56 27.07 -33.09 -11.17
N GLU A 57 26.73 -31.83 -11.44
CA GLU A 57 27.17 -30.69 -10.66
C GLU A 57 26.43 -30.66 -9.31
N VAL A 58 27.13 -30.25 -8.25
CA VAL A 58 26.47 -29.98 -6.97
C VAL A 58 25.65 -28.72 -7.17
N ILE A 59 24.33 -28.91 -7.24
CA ILE A 59 23.41 -27.81 -7.36
C ILE A 59 23.29 -27.17 -5.98
N ASP A 60 23.72 -25.91 -5.89
CA ASP A 60 23.43 -25.08 -4.73
C ASP A 60 21.91 -25.04 -4.53
N PRO A 61 21.36 -25.61 -3.43
CA PRO A 61 19.93 -25.67 -3.16
C PRO A 61 19.34 -24.30 -2.86
N THR A 62 20.04 -23.19 -3.05
CA THR A 62 19.45 -21.87 -2.83
C THR A 62 18.84 -21.35 -4.15
N LEU A 63 17.51 -21.13 -4.15
CA LEU A 63 16.78 -20.46 -5.24
C LEU A 63 17.13 -18.96 -5.31
N PHE A 64 17.56 -18.42 -4.17
CA PHE A 64 17.97 -17.04 -3.99
C PHE A 64 19.29 -17.04 -3.26
N GLU A 65 20.19 -16.11 -3.61
CA GLU A 65 21.39 -15.90 -2.81
C GLU A 65 21.01 -15.67 -1.34
N LEU A 66 21.80 -16.26 -0.44
CA LEU A 66 21.64 -16.01 0.98
C LEU A 66 21.78 -14.51 1.23
N PRO A 67 21.02 -13.96 2.19
CA PRO A 67 21.14 -12.55 2.55
C PRO A 67 22.59 -12.22 2.90
N SER A 68 23.12 -11.15 2.31
CA SER A 68 24.44 -10.64 2.65
C SER A 68 24.43 -10.02 4.06
N ASP A 69 25.62 -9.65 4.58
CA ASP A 69 25.76 -8.88 5.82
C ASP A 69 24.94 -7.56 5.81
N GLU A 70 24.54 -7.07 4.62
CA GLU A 70 23.67 -5.90 4.47
C GLU A 70 22.25 -6.16 5.01
N ALA A 71 21.86 -7.41 5.18
CA ALA A 71 20.57 -7.81 5.73
C ALA A 71 20.57 -8.01 7.26
N ASP A 72 21.64 -7.62 7.98
CA ASP A 72 21.70 -7.69 9.45
C ASP A 72 21.16 -6.42 10.13
N GLY A 73 20.05 -5.89 9.61
CA GLY A 73 19.42 -4.68 10.13
C GLY A 73 18.84 -4.86 11.55
N PRO A 74 18.77 -3.79 12.36
CA PRO A 74 18.33 -3.84 13.76
C PRO A 74 16.87 -4.30 13.95
N ILE A 75 16.04 -4.20 12.92
CA ILE A 75 14.64 -4.64 12.94
C ILE A 75 14.57 -6.07 12.40
N LEU A 76 14.66 -7.04 13.29
CA LEU A 76 14.73 -8.46 12.94
C LEU A 76 13.42 -8.96 12.34
N LEU A 77 13.50 -9.55 11.16
CA LEU A 77 12.41 -10.26 10.48
C LEU A 77 12.39 -11.74 10.85
N GLY A 78 13.57 -12.33 11.02
CA GLY A 78 13.74 -13.75 11.33
C GLY A 78 15.18 -14.18 11.05
N ASN A 79 15.35 -15.47 10.80
CA ASN A 79 16.63 -16.03 10.36
C ASN A 79 16.48 -16.55 8.93
N ALA A 80 17.54 -16.44 8.14
CA ALA A 80 17.66 -17.14 6.87
C ALA A 80 17.48 -18.64 7.11
N LEU A 81 16.83 -19.33 6.17
CA LEU A 81 16.66 -20.78 6.27
C LEU A 81 17.92 -21.46 5.73
N GLU A 82 18.94 -21.58 6.57
CA GLU A 82 20.07 -22.51 6.42
C GLU A 82 19.85 -23.73 7.33
N ASP A 83 20.70 -24.76 7.23
CA ASP A 83 20.77 -25.84 8.23
C ASP A 83 20.94 -25.28 9.67
N GLU A 84 20.42 -25.99 10.67
CA GLU A 84 20.32 -25.78 12.16
C GLU A 84 20.41 -24.35 12.78
N ILE A 85 21.23 -23.41 12.30
CA ILE A 85 21.39 -22.04 12.79
C ILE A 85 21.62 -21.06 11.62
N GLY A 86 20.55 -20.62 10.97
CA GLY A 86 20.67 -19.62 9.90
C GLY A 86 20.94 -18.19 10.42
N ALA A 87 21.61 -17.38 9.59
CA ALA A 87 21.97 -16.00 9.88
C ALA A 87 20.73 -15.11 10.13
N PRO A 88 20.81 -14.12 11.02
CA PRO A 88 19.71 -13.17 11.23
C PRO A 88 19.44 -12.36 9.96
N VAL A 89 18.17 -12.08 9.72
CA VAL A 89 17.70 -11.21 8.64
C VAL A 89 16.84 -10.13 9.29
N GLY A 90 17.21 -8.88 9.05
CA GLY A 90 16.57 -7.70 9.57
C GLY A 90 16.56 -6.56 8.56
N LEU A 91 15.90 -5.48 8.95
CA LEU A 91 15.76 -4.26 8.18
C LEU A 91 16.35 -3.08 8.93
N ASP A 92 16.90 -2.13 8.19
CA ASP A 92 17.15 -0.79 8.71
C ASP A 92 15.88 0.05 8.70
N LEU A 93 15.86 1.11 9.51
CA LEU A 93 14.79 2.12 9.45
C LEU A 93 14.68 2.75 8.06
N LEU A 94 15.79 2.83 7.32
CA LEU A 94 15.77 3.35 5.95
C LEU A 94 15.01 2.43 5.01
N ASP A 95 15.11 1.11 5.18
CA ASP A 95 14.38 0.13 4.38
C ASP A 95 12.88 0.20 4.63
N LEU A 96 12.48 0.47 5.88
CA LEU A 96 11.06 0.77 6.17
C LEU A 96 10.56 2.02 5.45
N ASN A 97 11.43 3.02 5.22
CA ASN A 97 11.10 4.23 4.48
C ASN A 97 11.07 4.03 2.95
N THR A 98 11.71 3.00 2.41
CA THR A 98 11.68 2.65 0.97
C THR A 98 10.49 1.78 0.55
N MET A 99 9.58 1.50 1.50
CA MET A 99 8.37 0.67 1.39
C MET A 99 8.65 -0.83 1.47
N VAL A 100 7.93 -1.51 2.36
CA VAL A 100 7.96 -2.97 2.52
C VAL A 100 6.59 -3.56 2.16
N LEU A 101 6.60 -4.60 1.33
CA LEU A 101 5.40 -5.34 0.95
C LEU A 101 5.39 -6.73 1.59
N VAL A 102 4.42 -6.99 2.48
CA VAL A 102 4.24 -8.30 3.12
C VAL A 102 3.06 -9.03 2.48
N LEU A 103 3.35 -10.14 1.81
CA LEU A 103 2.35 -11.01 1.17
C LEU A 103 2.17 -12.33 1.93
N GLY A 104 1.00 -12.94 1.77
CA GLY A 104 0.70 -14.25 2.36
C GLY A 104 -0.79 -14.52 2.50
N THR A 105 -1.16 -15.79 2.64
CA THR A 105 -2.55 -16.24 2.81
C THR A 105 -3.07 -16.03 4.23
N HIS A 106 -4.36 -16.23 4.47
CA HIS A 106 -4.90 -16.16 5.84
C HIS A 106 -4.16 -17.12 6.78
N ARG A 107 -3.84 -16.66 7.99
CA ARG A 107 -3.07 -17.41 9.03
C ARG A 107 -1.61 -17.73 8.68
N SER A 108 -1.04 -17.10 7.65
CA SER A 108 0.39 -17.24 7.31
C SER A 108 1.34 -16.46 8.23
N GLY A 109 0.86 -15.86 9.32
CA GLY A 109 1.69 -15.08 10.25
C GLY A 109 1.92 -13.61 9.89
N LYS A 110 1.29 -13.05 8.83
CA LYS A 110 1.46 -11.62 8.46
C LYS A 110 1.25 -10.64 9.61
N THR A 111 0.14 -10.79 10.34
CA THR A 111 -0.19 -9.93 11.49
C THR A 111 0.88 -10.07 12.58
N THR A 112 1.35 -11.29 12.83
CA THR A 112 2.42 -11.55 13.81
C THR A 112 3.74 -10.88 13.40
N LEU A 113 4.10 -10.96 12.12
CA LEU A 113 5.28 -10.29 11.58
C LEU A 113 5.19 -8.77 11.73
N LEU A 114 4.05 -8.18 11.33
CA LEU A 114 3.82 -6.73 11.47
C LEU A 114 3.87 -6.28 12.94
N LEU A 115 3.25 -7.02 13.85
CA LEU A 115 3.32 -6.76 15.30
C LEU A 115 4.76 -6.81 15.81
N SER A 116 5.55 -7.79 15.36
CA SER A 116 6.97 -7.90 15.71
C SER A 116 7.76 -6.67 15.27
N ILE A 117 7.58 -6.25 14.01
CA ILE A 117 8.24 -5.07 13.45
C ILE A 117 7.85 -3.82 14.25
N ILE A 118 6.56 -3.59 14.49
CA ILE A 118 6.08 -2.39 15.20
C ILE A 118 6.64 -2.33 16.63
N ARG A 119 6.64 -3.45 17.36
CA ARG A 119 7.22 -3.52 18.71
C ARG A 119 8.72 -3.20 18.70
N GLN A 120 9.46 -3.73 17.73
CA GLN A 120 10.88 -3.42 17.59
C GLN A 120 11.08 -1.94 17.29
N VAL A 121 10.28 -1.35 16.40
CA VAL A 121 10.32 0.09 16.10
C VAL A 121 10.10 0.93 17.36
N PHE A 122 9.02 0.66 18.10
CA PHE A 122 8.68 1.38 19.32
C PHE A 122 9.76 1.25 20.41
N ASN A 123 10.31 0.06 20.59
CA ASN A 123 11.25 -0.19 21.68
C ASN A 123 12.68 0.28 21.37
N GLN A 124 13.11 0.23 20.11
CA GLN A 124 14.49 0.52 19.72
C GLN A 124 14.70 1.95 19.22
N PHE A 125 13.66 2.59 18.68
CA PHE A 125 13.78 3.89 18.01
C PHE A 125 12.84 4.94 18.61
N PRO A 126 13.14 5.45 19.83
CA PRO A 126 12.34 6.48 20.46
C PRO A 126 12.29 7.74 19.58
N GLY A 127 11.08 8.25 19.34
CA GLY A 127 10.83 9.40 18.47
C GLY A 127 10.31 9.05 17.07
N VAL A 128 10.27 7.77 16.70
CA VAL A 128 9.59 7.32 15.48
C VAL A 128 8.10 7.13 15.77
N ASN A 129 7.26 7.93 15.11
CA ASN A 129 5.81 7.79 15.18
C ASN A 129 5.33 6.80 14.13
N VAL A 130 4.50 5.83 14.53
CA VAL A 130 3.90 4.85 13.61
C VAL A 130 2.42 5.16 13.45
N PHE A 131 1.96 5.22 12.19
CA PHE A 131 0.55 5.40 11.85
C PHE A 131 -0.01 4.09 11.30
N LEU A 132 -1.02 3.54 11.99
CA LEU A 132 -1.59 2.23 11.69
C LEU A 132 -3.05 2.34 11.24
N PHE A 133 -3.39 1.67 10.14
CA PHE A 133 -4.77 1.51 9.69
C PHE A 133 -5.23 0.08 9.98
N ASP A 134 -6.00 -0.09 11.04
CA ASP A 134 -6.47 -1.41 11.49
C ASP A 134 -7.95 -1.66 11.15
N SER A 135 -8.20 -2.12 9.92
CA SER A 135 -9.55 -2.47 9.48
C SER A 135 -10.12 -3.75 10.12
N LYS A 136 -9.27 -4.60 10.73
CA LYS A 136 -9.66 -5.92 11.26
C LYS A 136 -9.61 -6.01 12.79
N ASN A 137 -9.18 -4.94 13.44
CA ASN A 137 -8.88 -4.91 14.86
C ASN A 137 -7.82 -5.96 15.27
N ASP A 138 -6.88 -6.23 14.37
CA ASP A 138 -5.82 -7.23 14.53
C ASP A 138 -4.69 -6.74 15.45
N PHE A 139 -4.56 -5.42 15.65
CA PHE A 139 -3.49 -4.79 16.43
C PHE A 139 -3.88 -4.50 17.88
N GLY A 140 -5.01 -5.02 18.37
CA GLY A 140 -5.50 -4.76 19.73
C GLY A 140 -4.59 -5.23 20.88
N ALA A 141 -3.55 -6.03 20.59
CA ALA A 141 -2.48 -6.30 21.55
C ALA A 141 -1.64 -5.06 21.85
N LEU A 142 -1.32 -4.24 20.84
CA LEU A 142 -0.53 -3.02 21.01
C LEU A 142 -1.24 -2.02 21.93
N TYR A 143 -2.57 -1.93 21.86
CA TYR A 143 -3.37 -1.00 22.66
C TYR A 143 -3.24 -1.26 24.17
N ARG A 144 -2.86 -2.49 24.56
CA ARG A 144 -2.67 -2.90 25.96
C ARG A 144 -1.21 -2.85 26.39
N GLU A 145 -0.30 -2.80 25.42
CA GLU A 145 1.15 -2.81 25.65
C GLU A 145 1.72 -1.40 25.74
N TYR A 146 1.09 -0.42 25.07
CA TYR A 146 1.57 0.95 24.95
C TYR A 146 0.48 1.94 25.39
N ASP A 147 0.69 2.58 26.54
CA ASP A 147 -0.26 3.54 27.13
C ASP A 147 -0.33 4.88 26.38
N ASP A 148 0.68 5.20 25.57
CA ASP A 148 0.81 6.43 24.80
C ASP A 148 0.22 6.33 23.38
N LEU A 149 -0.41 5.20 23.05
CA LEU A 149 -1.00 4.99 21.73
C LEU A 149 -2.35 5.69 21.59
N LEU A 150 -2.44 6.65 20.67
CA LEU A 150 -3.71 7.25 20.29
C LEU A 150 -4.50 6.30 19.36
N VAL A 151 -5.58 5.72 19.89
CA VAL A 151 -6.51 4.89 19.11
C VAL A 151 -7.77 5.70 18.80
N VAL A 152 -8.01 5.98 17.51
CA VAL A 152 -9.22 6.69 17.05
C VAL A 152 -10.14 5.71 16.32
N PRO A 153 -11.29 5.33 16.90
CA PRO A 153 -12.29 4.53 16.19
C PRO A 153 -12.75 5.23 14.92
N TRP A 154 -12.95 4.48 13.84
CA TRP A 154 -13.39 5.06 12.56
C TRP A 154 -14.71 5.83 12.68
N GLN A 155 -15.60 5.41 13.59
CA GLN A 155 -16.89 6.04 13.84
C GLN A 155 -16.80 7.37 14.60
N GLU A 156 -15.64 7.65 15.19
CA GLU A 156 -15.30 8.86 15.95
C GLU A 156 -14.30 9.75 15.19
N PHE A 157 -13.67 9.22 14.15
CA PHE A 157 -12.74 9.95 13.31
C PHE A 157 -13.46 11.08 12.54
N THR A 158 -13.18 12.32 12.91
CA THR A 158 -13.66 13.52 12.23
C THR A 158 -12.51 14.24 11.53
N PHE A 159 -12.66 14.55 10.25
CA PHE A 159 -11.63 15.21 9.46
C PHE A 159 -12.23 16.15 8.41
N ASN A 160 -11.75 17.40 8.35
CA ASN A 160 -12.08 18.33 7.28
C ASN A 160 -10.97 18.34 6.21
N PRO A 161 -11.15 17.70 5.04
CA PRO A 161 -10.14 17.69 3.98
C PRO A 161 -9.91 19.06 3.32
N LEU A 162 -10.81 20.02 3.54
CA LEU A 162 -10.67 21.38 3.03
C LEU A 162 -9.98 22.33 4.03
N GLN A 163 -9.61 21.85 5.22
CA GLN A 163 -8.77 22.60 6.14
C GLN A 163 -7.33 22.62 5.62
N VAL A 164 -6.73 23.80 5.54
CA VAL A 164 -5.32 23.94 5.14
C VAL A 164 -4.42 23.58 6.32
N PRO A 165 -3.47 22.64 6.17
CA PRO A 165 -2.54 22.34 7.24
C PRO A 165 -1.66 23.55 7.60
N PRO A 166 -1.20 23.67 8.86
CA PRO A 166 -0.31 24.75 9.27
C PRO A 166 0.92 24.87 8.37
N GLY A 167 1.24 26.08 7.92
CA GLY A 167 2.39 26.36 7.05
C GLY A 167 2.20 26.00 5.57
N VAL A 168 1.05 25.44 5.17
CA VAL A 168 0.77 25.10 3.77
C VAL A 168 0.09 26.28 3.06
N ASN A 169 0.50 26.56 1.82
CA ASN A 169 -0.16 27.57 1.00
C ASN A 169 -1.60 27.11 0.62
N PRO A 170 -2.64 27.92 0.86
CA PRO A 170 -4.03 27.53 0.58
C PRO A 170 -4.31 27.17 -0.90
N VAL A 171 -3.68 27.87 -1.86
CA VAL A 171 -3.86 27.57 -3.29
C VAL A 171 -3.27 26.20 -3.63
N PHE A 172 -2.09 25.90 -3.08
CA PHE A 172 -1.48 24.57 -3.21
C PHE A 172 -2.37 23.48 -2.59
N TRP A 173 -2.95 23.74 -1.42
CA TRP A 173 -3.85 22.79 -0.77
C TRP A 173 -5.13 22.53 -1.56
N ILE A 174 -5.76 23.57 -2.14
CA ILE A 174 -6.92 23.43 -3.04
C ILE A 174 -6.56 22.50 -4.20
N ASN A 175 -5.44 22.75 -4.87
CA ASN A 175 -4.98 21.96 -6.01
C ASN A 175 -4.78 20.48 -5.61
N ARG A 176 -4.10 20.26 -4.48
CA ARG A 176 -3.84 18.91 -3.95
C ARG A 176 -5.13 18.17 -3.59
N PHE A 177 -6.09 18.86 -2.98
CA PHE A 177 -7.41 18.31 -2.69
C PHE A 177 -8.13 17.90 -3.98
N ILE A 178 -8.15 18.77 -5.00
CA ILE A 178 -8.82 18.49 -6.28
C ILE A 178 -8.22 17.25 -6.94
N ASP A 179 -6.89 17.13 -6.99
CA ASP A 179 -6.21 15.97 -7.56
C ASP A 179 -6.59 14.66 -6.86
N ILE A 180 -6.49 14.64 -5.53
CA ILE A 180 -6.84 13.46 -4.73
C ILE A 180 -8.31 13.13 -4.94
N PHE A 181 -9.20 14.12 -4.84
CA PHE A 181 -10.63 13.91 -4.96
C PHE A 181 -11.03 13.39 -6.35
N CYS A 182 -10.50 13.98 -7.42
CA CYS A 182 -10.81 13.56 -8.79
C CYS A 182 -10.25 12.16 -9.08
N SER A 183 -9.05 11.85 -8.60
CA SER A 183 -8.42 10.54 -8.75
C SER A 183 -9.20 9.46 -8.00
N SER A 184 -9.52 9.68 -6.72
CA SER A 184 -10.23 8.71 -5.87
C SER A 184 -11.65 8.40 -6.37
N TYR A 185 -12.32 9.35 -7.01
CA TYR A 185 -13.71 9.18 -7.47
C TYR A 185 -13.85 9.02 -8.99
N THR A 186 -12.72 8.89 -9.69
CA THR A 186 -12.63 8.71 -11.15
C THR A 186 -13.39 9.80 -11.90
N ILE A 187 -13.32 11.02 -11.40
CA ILE A 187 -13.98 12.18 -12.00
C ILE A 187 -13.02 12.72 -13.05
N ARG A 188 -13.40 12.51 -14.32
CA ARG A 188 -12.65 12.92 -15.54
C ARG A 188 -12.33 14.42 -15.56
N ASP A 189 -11.61 14.84 -16.61
CA ASP A 189 -11.07 16.18 -16.96
C ASP A 189 -11.86 17.44 -16.50
N PHE A 190 -13.18 17.35 -16.31
CA PHE A 190 -14.02 18.46 -15.85
C PHE A 190 -13.99 18.70 -14.32
N GLY A 191 -13.42 17.79 -13.53
CA GLY A 191 -13.35 17.95 -12.07
C GLY A 191 -12.65 19.25 -11.67
N TRP A 192 -11.52 19.54 -12.32
CA TRP A 192 -10.73 20.75 -12.10
C TRP A 192 -11.47 22.05 -12.45
N SER A 193 -12.15 22.09 -13.61
CA SER A 193 -12.87 23.29 -14.06
C SER A 193 -14.11 23.61 -13.24
N ILE A 194 -14.67 22.61 -12.55
CA ILE A 194 -15.82 22.78 -11.65
C ILE A 194 -15.37 23.09 -10.22
N LEU A 195 -14.47 22.28 -9.67
CA LEU A 195 -14.04 22.38 -8.26
C LEU A 195 -13.13 23.58 -8.00
N GLY A 196 -12.22 23.90 -8.92
CA GLY A 196 -11.27 24.99 -8.76
C GLY A 196 -11.94 26.33 -8.48
N PRO A 197 -12.83 26.83 -9.36
CA PRO A 197 -13.54 28.08 -9.11
C PRO A 197 -14.41 28.06 -7.85
N ALA A 198 -15.06 26.92 -7.55
CA ALA A 198 -15.92 26.78 -6.37
C ALA A 198 -15.13 26.88 -5.06
N LEU A 199 -14.00 26.17 -4.97
CA LEU A 199 -13.12 26.20 -3.80
C LEU A 199 -12.44 27.57 -3.63
N ASN A 200 -11.94 28.17 -4.71
CA ASN A 200 -11.37 29.52 -4.65
C ASN A 200 -12.39 30.56 -4.14
N SER A 201 -13.66 30.44 -4.57
CA SER A 201 -14.75 31.29 -4.08
C SER A 201 -14.99 31.10 -2.58
N LEU A 202 -15.08 29.84 -2.11
CA LEU A 202 -15.28 29.53 -0.69
C LEU A 202 -14.12 30.02 0.19
N TYR A 203 -12.87 29.75 -0.22
CA TYR A 203 -11.68 30.16 0.52
C TYR A 203 -11.55 31.69 0.58
N SER A 204 -11.91 32.40 -0.50
CA SER A 204 -11.94 33.86 -0.50
C SER A 204 -13.02 34.41 0.43
N THR A 205 -14.21 33.81 0.38
CA THR A 205 -15.38 34.25 1.17
C THR A 205 -15.15 34.08 2.66
N LEU A 206 -14.47 33.00 3.06
CA LEU A 206 -14.15 32.70 4.45
C LEU A 206 -12.80 33.29 4.91
N GLY A 207 -12.17 34.14 4.09
CA GLY A 207 -10.94 34.83 4.49
C GLY A 207 -9.70 33.95 4.61
N VAL A 208 -9.73 32.69 4.15
CA VAL A 208 -8.61 31.73 4.26
C VAL A 208 -7.35 32.28 3.59
N PHE A 209 -7.49 32.93 2.43
CA PHE A 209 -6.35 33.56 1.74
C PHE A 209 -5.77 34.78 2.49
N LYS A 210 -6.49 35.31 3.48
CA LYS A 210 -6.06 36.40 4.37
C LYS A 210 -5.50 35.88 5.70
N GLY A 211 -5.43 34.56 5.88
CA GLY A 211 -4.93 33.93 7.10
C GLY A 211 -5.99 33.70 8.17
N GLU A 212 -7.29 33.80 7.84
CA GLU A 212 -8.35 33.44 8.79
C GLU A 212 -8.43 31.92 8.99
N ASP A 213 -8.55 31.50 10.25
CA ASP A 213 -8.73 30.10 10.66
C ASP A 213 -10.21 29.68 10.54
N ASN A 214 -10.76 29.84 9.33
CA ASN A 214 -12.16 29.55 9.01
C ASN A 214 -12.24 28.83 7.67
N PHE A 215 -12.19 27.51 7.71
CA PHE A 215 -12.08 26.69 6.51
C PHE A 215 -13.44 26.25 5.98
N PRO A 216 -13.59 26.12 4.65
CA PRO A 216 -14.82 25.58 4.11
C PRO A 216 -14.97 24.10 4.44
N THR A 217 -16.18 23.62 4.23
CA THR A 217 -16.59 22.25 4.51
C THR A 217 -17.06 21.57 3.22
N LEU A 218 -16.98 20.24 3.17
CA LEU A 218 -17.55 19.48 2.05
C LEU A 218 -19.04 19.74 1.86
N ARG A 219 -19.77 20.05 2.94
CA ARG A 219 -21.19 20.45 2.90
C ARG A 219 -21.38 21.79 2.18
N GLN A 220 -20.60 22.81 2.51
CA GLN A 220 -20.66 24.11 1.82
C GLN A 220 -20.30 23.97 0.34
N LEU A 221 -19.26 23.19 0.02
CA LEU A 221 -18.90 22.87 -1.36
C LEU A 221 -20.05 22.18 -2.11
N MET A 222 -20.68 21.17 -1.50
CA MET A 222 -21.82 20.46 -2.08
C MET A 222 -23.00 21.41 -2.36
N ILE A 223 -23.34 22.29 -1.43
CA ILE A 223 -24.42 23.27 -1.60
C ILE A 223 -24.10 24.21 -2.78
N LEU A 224 -22.90 24.81 -2.77
CA LEU A 224 -22.46 25.73 -3.82
C LEU A 224 -22.51 25.09 -5.22
N LEU A 225 -22.08 23.83 -5.34
CA LEU A 225 -22.11 23.10 -6.60
C LEU A 225 -23.53 22.69 -7.02
N SER A 226 -24.42 22.40 -6.07
CA SER A 226 -25.81 22.04 -6.36
C SER A 226 -26.61 23.21 -6.94
N GLU A 227 -26.25 24.44 -6.56
CA GLU A 227 -26.87 25.68 -7.04
C GLU A 227 -26.26 26.19 -8.35
N LYS A 228 -25.11 25.65 -8.77
CA LYS A 228 -24.42 26.08 -9.98
C LYS A 228 -25.28 25.82 -11.22
N LYS A 229 -25.56 26.88 -11.99
CA LYS A 229 -26.26 26.75 -13.29
C LYS A 229 -25.41 25.96 -14.27
N ARG A 230 -26.07 25.03 -14.96
CA ARG A 230 -25.48 24.14 -15.94
C ARG A 230 -25.29 24.88 -17.26
N SER A 231 -24.05 24.97 -17.75
CA SER A 231 -23.75 25.69 -19.00
C SER A 231 -23.76 24.77 -20.24
N SER A 232 -23.32 23.51 -20.09
CA SER A 232 -23.27 22.52 -21.17
C SER A 232 -23.73 21.13 -20.70
N SER A 233 -24.10 20.25 -21.64
CA SER A 233 -24.50 18.87 -21.33
C SER A 233 -23.38 18.07 -20.65
N ARG A 234 -22.14 18.20 -21.13
CA ARG A 234 -20.98 17.52 -20.53
C ARG A 234 -20.65 18.02 -19.13
N GLU A 235 -20.70 19.34 -18.91
CA GLU A 235 -20.53 19.90 -17.56
C GLU A 235 -21.69 19.51 -16.64
N THR A 236 -22.90 19.38 -17.17
CA THR A 236 -24.08 18.91 -16.41
C THR A 236 -23.87 17.51 -15.85
N GLU A 237 -23.38 16.59 -16.69
CA GLU A 237 -23.10 15.21 -16.29
C GLU A 237 -21.99 15.17 -15.22
N ALA A 238 -20.88 15.89 -15.45
CA ALA A 238 -19.78 15.96 -14.51
C ALA A 238 -20.19 16.59 -13.16
N LEU A 239 -20.95 17.68 -13.20
CA LEU A 239 -21.49 18.34 -12.00
C LEU A 239 -22.46 17.42 -11.25
N GLY A 240 -23.34 16.71 -11.97
CA GLY A 240 -24.25 15.74 -11.37
C GLY A 240 -23.50 14.60 -10.66
N SER A 241 -22.46 14.08 -11.29
CA SER A 241 -21.59 13.05 -10.70
C SER A 241 -20.88 13.58 -9.44
N LEU A 242 -20.27 14.77 -9.51
CA LEU A 242 -19.61 15.43 -8.38
C LEU A 242 -20.55 15.64 -7.19
N VAL A 243 -21.73 16.20 -7.44
CA VAL A 243 -22.73 16.47 -6.41
C VAL A 243 -23.20 15.17 -5.76
N ASN A 244 -23.45 14.12 -6.54
CA ASN A 244 -23.85 12.82 -6.00
C ASN A 244 -22.77 12.19 -5.11
N ARG A 245 -21.49 12.27 -5.53
CA ARG A 245 -20.34 11.81 -4.74
C ARG A 245 -20.22 12.58 -3.42
N LEU A 246 -20.23 13.92 -3.49
CA LEU A 246 -20.18 14.78 -2.32
C LEU A 246 -21.36 14.54 -1.37
N LYS A 247 -22.57 14.36 -1.91
CA LYS A 247 -23.76 14.04 -1.12
C LYS A 247 -23.59 12.72 -0.38
N TRP A 248 -23.08 11.69 -1.04
CA TRP A 248 -22.80 10.41 -0.38
C TRP A 248 -21.79 10.58 0.75
N ILE A 249 -20.70 11.32 0.55
CA ILE A 249 -19.70 11.58 1.58
C ILE A 249 -20.32 12.37 2.75
N VAL A 250 -21.00 13.47 2.48
CA VAL A 250 -21.61 14.33 3.50
C VAL A 250 -22.69 13.61 4.33
N GLN A 251 -23.34 12.59 3.77
CA GLN A 251 -24.35 11.80 4.47
C GLN A 251 -23.79 10.63 5.27
N ASN A 252 -22.70 10.01 4.81
CA ASN A 252 -22.18 8.78 5.41
C ASN A 252 -20.94 9.02 6.28
N TRP A 253 -20.25 10.12 6.07
CA TRP A 253 -19.04 10.46 6.79
C TRP A 253 -19.40 11.48 7.88
N LYS A 254 -19.15 11.13 9.14
CA LYS A 254 -19.26 12.05 10.28
C LYS A 254 -18.09 13.05 10.20
N VAL A 255 -18.19 13.99 9.28
CA VAL A 255 -17.26 15.10 9.20
C VAL A 255 -17.76 16.15 10.19
N ASP A 256 -16.99 16.40 11.26
CA ASP A 256 -17.20 17.64 12.00
C ASP A 256 -16.85 18.80 11.06
N TYR A 257 -17.85 19.64 10.82
CA TYR A 257 -17.79 20.77 9.92
C TYR A 257 -17.37 22.06 10.63
N SER A 258 -17.16 22.01 11.94
CA SER A 258 -16.89 23.19 12.76
C SER A 258 -15.40 23.41 13.01
N LYS A 259 -14.56 22.37 12.99
CA LYS A 259 -13.12 22.45 13.23
C LYS A 259 -12.34 21.35 12.52
N GLY A 260 -11.05 21.63 12.32
CA GLY A 260 -10.05 20.65 11.95
C GLY A 260 -9.82 19.56 12.97
N PHE A 261 -8.93 18.60 12.65
CA PHE A 261 -8.46 17.52 13.55
C PHE A 261 -8.46 18.00 15.01
N CYS A 262 -9.44 17.54 15.79
CA CYS A 262 -9.49 17.72 17.24
C CYS A 262 -9.50 16.30 17.82
N VAL A 263 -8.40 15.95 18.48
CA VAL A 263 -8.30 14.83 19.41
C VAL A 263 -8.75 15.34 20.78
#